data_AF-A0A378Y0U2-F1
#
_entry.id   AF-A0A378Y0U2-F1
#
_cell.length_a   1.000
_cell.length_b   1.000
_cell.length_c   1.000
_cell.angle_alpha   90.00
_cell.angle_beta   90.00
_cell.angle_gamma   90.00
#
_symmetry.space_group_name_H-M   'P 1'
#
loop_
_entity.id
_entity.type
_entity.pdbx_description
1 polymer ?
#
loop_
_entity_poly.entity_id
_entity_poly.type
_entity_poly.pdbx_seq_one_letter_code
_entity_poly.pdbx_strand_id
1 'polypeptide(L)'
;MKVSNRVIEQFKVCCPISYLKCDSITDVEYKIKRAVTLGRKFAEYEGRKYIQYYHLQFTVQNGKVIDLTKDYNKYIEVSENVKNAYDRLEGKLLV
;
A
#
# COMPACT_ATOMS: atom_id res chain seq x y z
N MET A 1 -2.21 9.40 6.83
CA MET A 1 -1.74 9.52 5.43
C MET A 1 -2.94 9.58 4.49
N LYS A 2 -2.92 10.45 3.47
CA LYS A 2 -3.99 10.55 2.44
C LYS A 2 -3.66 9.69 1.22
N VAL A 3 -4.66 9.18 0.52
CA VAL A 3 -4.52 8.44 -0.74
C VAL A 3 -5.21 9.23 -1.84
N SER A 4 -4.60 9.34 -3.03
CA SER A 4 -5.25 10.02 -4.16
C SER A 4 -6.25 9.09 -4.85
N ASN A 5 -7.33 9.63 -5.43
CA ASN A 5 -8.30 8.83 -6.20
C ASN A 5 -7.63 8.08 -7.36
N ARG A 6 -6.62 8.68 -7.99
CA ARG A 6 -5.80 8.02 -9.01
C ARG A 6 -5.16 6.75 -8.48
N VAL A 7 -4.63 6.75 -7.26
CA VAL A 7 -3.99 5.57 -6.66
C VAL A 7 -5.01 4.47 -6.37
N ILE A 8 -6.25 4.83 -6.02
CA ILE A 8 -7.34 3.86 -5.82
C ILE A 8 -7.64 3.13 -7.13
N GLU A 9 -7.76 3.86 -8.24
CA GLU A 9 -7.93 3.26 -9.57
C GLU A 9 -6.71 2.44 -10.01
N GLN A 10 -5.50 2.93 -9.75
CA GLN A 10 -4.27 2.17 -10.03
C GLN A 10 -4.20 0.88 -9.21
N PHE A 11 -4.72 0.88 -7.98
CA PHE A 11 -4.75 -0.30 -7.13
C PHE A 11 -5.65 -1.39 -7.71
N LYS A 12 -6.81 -1.01 -8.29
CA LYS A 12 -7.68 -1.92 -9.03
C LYS A 12 -6.96 -2.63 -10.17
N VAL A 13 -6.09 -1.91 -10.89
CA VAL A 13 -5.32 -2.46 -12.03
C VAL A 13 -4.12 -3.29 -11.54
N CYS A 14 -3.35 -2.79 -10.57
CA CYS A 14 -2.11 -3.43 -10.13
C CYS A 14 -2.33 -4.63 -9.21
N CYS A 15 -3.43 -4.62 -8.44
CA CYS A 15 -3.76 -5.64 -7.45
C CYS A 15 -5.25 -6.06 -7.51
N PRO A 16 -5.75 -6.55 -8.68
CA PRO A 16 -7.17 -6.76 -8.91
C PRO A 16 -7.81 -7.76 -7.93
N ILE A 17 -7.10 -8.86 -7.61
CA ILE A 17 -7.60 -9.88 -6.67
C ILE A 17 -7.82 -9.29 -5.27
N SER A 18 -6.93 -8.40 -4.82
CA SER A 18 -7.08 -7.76 -3.52
C SER A 18 -8.17 -6.70 -3.53
N TYR A 19 -8.30 -5.95 -4.64
CA TYR A 19 -9.36 -4.97 -4.84
C TYR A 19 -10.75 -5.62 -4.83
N LEU A 20 -10.92 -6.77 -5.50
CA LEU A 20 -12.19 -7.51 -5.54
C LEU A 20 -12.65 -8.00 -4.16
N LYS A 21 -11.75 -8.05 -3.17
CA LYS A 21 -12.05 -8.41 -1.78
C LYS A 21 -12.29 -7.18 -0.89
N CYS A 22 -12.49 -6.01 -1.46
CA CYS A 22 -12.80 -4.79 -0.72
C CYS A 22 -14.28 -4.45 -0.92
N ASP A 23 -15.01 -4.27 0.19
CA ASP A 23 -16.44 -3.92 0.14
C ASP A 23 -16.66 -2.42 -0.01
N SER A 24 -15.61 -1.63 0.26
CA SER A 24 -15.66 -0.17 0.25
C SER A 24 -14.36 0.46 -0.23
N ILE A 25 -14.46 1.74 -0.62
CA ILE A 25 -13.29 2.58 -0.91
C ILE A 25 -12.37 2.66 0.32
N THR A 26 -12.94 2.69 1.53
CA THR A 26 -12.19 2.73 2.79
C THR A 26 -11.32 1.49 2.98
N ASP A 27 -11.76 0.31 2.55
CA ASP A 27 -10.94 -0.91 2.60
C ASP A 27 -9.77 -0.87 1.61
N VAL A 28 -9.99 -0.29 0.43
CA VAL A 28 -8.92 -0.07 -0.54
C VAL A 28 -7.88 0.89 0.03
N GLU A 29 -8.31 2.03 0.56
CA GLU A 29 -7.42 2.97 1.23
C GLU A 29 -6.65 2.35 2.38
N TYR A 30 -7.33 1.53 3.20
CA TYR A 30 -6.71 0.82 4.32
C TYR A 30 -5.58 -0.08 3.82
N LYS A 31 -5.83 -0.89 2.79
CA LYS A 31 -4.80 -1.79 2.22
C LYS A 31 -3.62 -1.01 1.64
N ILE A 32 -3.86 0.11 0.98
CA ILE A 32 -2.80 1.01 0.48
C ILE A 32 -2.00 1.59 1.64
N LYS A 33 -2.67 2.08 2.69
CA LYS A 33 -2.02 2.64 3.89
C LYS A 33 -1.16 1.60 4.58
N ARG A 34 -1.67 0.38 4.76
CA ARG A 34 -0.92 -0.75 5.29
C ARG A 34 0.29 -1.10 4.42
N ALA A 35 0.11 -1.20 3.10
CA ALA A 35 1.19 -1.53 2.18
C ALA A 35 2.33 -0.49 2.20
N VAL A 36 1.98 0.80 2.26
CA VAL A 36 2.96 1.88 2.35
C VAL A 36 3.64 1.92 3.72
N THR A 37 2.92 1.59 4.80
CA THR A 37 3.48 1.59 6.16
C THR A 37 4.42 0.42 6.41
N LEU A 38 4.04 -0.77 5.93
CA LEU A 38 4.82 -2.00 6.09
C LEU A 38 5.86 -2.21 4.98
N GLY A 39 5.74 -1.45 3.89
CA GLY A 39 6.66 -1.52 2.77
C GLY A 39 8.04 -0.97 3.10
N ARG A 40 9.02 -1.32 2.27
CA ARG A 40 10.41 -0.85 2.42
C ARG A 40 10.66 0.36 1.54
N LYS A 41 11.06 1.48 2.14
CA LYS A 41 11.60 2.62 1.38
C LYS A 41 12.92 2.22 0.72
N PHE A 42 13.03 2.39 -0.60
CA PHE A 42 14.27 2.08 -1.34
C PHE A 42 14.88 3.29 -2.04
N ALA A 43 14.12 4.37 -2.24
CA ALA A 43 14.62 5.61 -2.82
C ALA A 43 13.85 6.83 -2.29
N GLU A 44 14.50 7.99 -2.35
CA GLU A 44 13.92 9.28 -2.06
C GLU A 44 14.53 10.32 -3.00
N TYR A 45 13.72 11.03 -3.78
CA TYR A 45 14.17 12.01 -4.77
C TYR A 45 13.15 13.15 -4.87
N GLU A 46 13.60 14.40 -4.83
CA GLU A 46 12.73 15.60 -4.91
C GLU A 46 11.51 15.55 -3.95
N GLY A 47 11.72 15.05 -2.73
CA GLY A 47 10.65 14.91 -1.72
C GLY A 47 9.64 13.79 -2.00
N ARG A 48 9.86 12.97 -3.05
CA ARG A 48 9.10 11.75 -3.33
C ARG A 48 9.82 10.56 -2.72
N LYS A 49 9.10 9.82 -1.88
CA LYS A 49 9.55 8.56 -1.28
C LYS A 49 8.99 7.41 -2.10
N TYR A 50 9.86 6.48 -2.47
CA TYR A 50 9.49 5.28 -3.21
C TYR A 50 9.54 4.08 -2.27
N ILE A 51 8.40 3.42 -2.14
CA ILE A 51 8.18 2.37 -1.15
C ILE A 51 7.74 1.11 -1.87
N GLN A 52 8.46 0.02 -1.65
CA GLN A 52 8.19 -1.29 -2.23
C GLN A 52 7.44 -2.19 -1.25
N TYR A 53 6.38 -2.84 -1.70
CA TYR A 53 5.61 -3.82 -0.94
C TYR A 53 5.19 -4.96 -1.88
N TYR A 54 5.76 -6.15 -1.71
CA TYR A 54 5.78 -7.20 -2.73
C TYR A 54 6.25 -6.63 -4.07
N HIS A 55 5.43 -6.76 -5.13
CA HIS A 55 5.65 -6.16 -6.45
C HIS A 55 5.02 -4.77 -6.60
N LEU A 56 4.34 -4.24 -5.59
CA LEU A 56 3.74 -2.91 -5.64
C LEU A 56 4.77 -1.86 -5.27
N GLN A 57 4.87 -0.83 -6.10
CA GLN A 57 5.71 0.33 -5.87
C GLN A 57 4.83 1.56 -5.68
N PHE A 58 4.91 2.15 -4.48
CA PHE A 58 4.16 3.35 -4.11
C PHE A 58 5.06 4.57 -4.15
N THR A 59 4.53 5.67 -4.67
CA THR A 59 5.16 6.99 -4.58
C THR A 59 4.41 7.85 -3.58
N VAL A 60 5.11 8.30 -2.55
CA VAL A 60 4.57 9.14 -1.47
C VAL A 60 5.24 10.51 -1.52
N GLN A 61 4.45 11.57 -1.56
CA GLN A 61 4.93 12.94 -1.51
C GLN A 61 4.07 13.74 -0.53
N ASN A 62 4.70 14.51 0.37
CA ASN A 62 4.01 15.34 1.36
C ASN A 62 2.95 14.58 2.18
N GLY A 63 3.26 13.34 2.59
CA GLY A 63 2.34 12.50 3.38
C GLY A 63 1.09 12.00 2.62
N LYS A 64 1.11 12.09 1.29
CA LYS A 64 0.07 11.60 0.39
C LYS A 64 0.64 10.56 -0.56
N VAL A 65 -0.08 9.45 -0.74
CA VAL A 65 0.22 8.47 -1.80
C VAL A 65 -0.30 9.04 -3.12
N ILE A 66 0.61 9.31 -4.06
CA ILE A 66 0.29 10.03 -5.31
C ILE A 66 0.32 9.14 -6.54
N ASP A 67 1.06 8.02 -6.50
CA ASP A 67 1.18 7.08 -7.61
C ASP A 67 1.41 5.66 -7.10
N LEU A 68 0.96 4.68 -7.88
CA LEU A 68 1.14 3.26 -7.67
C LEU A 68 1.43 2.58 -9.00
N THR A 69 2.51 1.81 -9.04
CA THR A 69 2.88 0.96 -10.16
C THR A 69 3.23 -0.44 -9.68
N LYS A 70 3.43 -1.35 -10.63
CA LYS A 70 3.89 -2.70 -10.36
C LYS A 70 5.30 -2.87 -10.92
N ASP A 71 6.24 -3.21 -10.06
CA ASP A 71 7.61 -3.55 -10.43
C ASP A 71 7.81 -5.05 -10.20
N TYR A 72 7.90 -5.82 -11.28
CA TYR A 72 8.15 -7.26 -11.21
C TYR A 72 9.62 -7.62 -11.02
N ASN A 73 10.53 -6.66 -11.23
CA ASN A 73 11.96 -6.87 -11.01
C ASN A 73 12.34 -6.77 -9.53
N LYS A 74 11.46 -6.18 -8.72
CA LYS A 74 11.64 -6.04 -7.27
C LYS A 74 10.52 -6.74 -6.51
N TYR A 75 10.91 -7.46 -5.47
CA TYR A 75 10.00 -8.12 -4.56
C TYR A 75 10.46 -7.91 -3.13
N ILE A 76 9.59 -7.33 -2.31
CA ILE A 76 9.80 -7.25 -0.85
C ILE A 76 8.70 -8.04 -0.17
N GLU A 77 9.04 -9.18 0.39
CA GLU A 77 8.11 -9.96 1.17
C GLU A 77 7.76 -9.24 2.47
N VAL A 78 6.46 -9.17 2.76
CA VAL A 78 5.95 -8.82 4.09
C VAL A 78 5.20 -10.02 4.63
N SER A 79 5.59 -10.52 5.80
CA SER A 79 4.98 -11.74 6.35
C SER A 79 3.53 -11.48 6.80
N GLU A 80 2.70 -12.53 6.82
CA GLU A 80 1.34 -12.46 7.39
C GLU A 80 1.38 -12.00 8.85
N ASN A 81 2.37 -12.43 9.63
CA ASN A 81 2.51 -12.00 11.03
C ASN A 81 2.64 -10.49 11.18
N VAL A 82 3.40 -9.83 10.30
CA VAL A 82 3.55 -8.37 10.31
C VAL A 82 2.25 -7.68 9.89
N LYS A 83 1.53 -8.24 8.92
CA LYS A 83 0.21 -7.72 8.50
C LYS A 83 -0.82 -7.85 9.62
N ASN A 84 -0.86 -8.99 10.30
CA ASN A 84 -1.76 -9.23 11.44
C ASN A 84 -1.43 -8.30 12.62
N ALA A 85 -0.15 -8.03 12.89
CA ALA A 85 0.26 -7.09 13.93
C ALA A 85 -0.24 -5.66 13.61
N TYR A 86 -0.09 -5.22 12.36
CA TYR A 86 -0.65 -3.94 11.91
C TYR A 86 -2.18 -3.90 12.06
N ASP A 87 -2.86 -4.96 11.61
CA ASP A 87 -4.32 -5.05 11.68
C ASP A 87 -4.86 -5.03 13.12
N ARG A 88 -4.11 -5.58 14.09
CA ARG A 88 -4.43 -5.47 15.53
C ARG A 88 -4.27 -4.05 16.05
N LEU A 89 -3.19 -3.36 15.68
CA LEU A 89 -2.93 -1.97 16.11
C LEU A 89 -3.99 -1.00 15.60
N GLU A 90 -4.48 -1.23 14.39
CA GLU A 90 -5.55 -0.42 13.77
C GLU A 90 -6.96 -0.86 14.17
N GLY A 91 -7.11 -1.84 15.08
CA GLY A 91 -8.41 -2.31 15.58
C GLY A 91 -9.25 -3.09 14.57
N LYS A 92 -8.66 -3.59 13.48
CA LYS A 92 -9.34 -4.40 12.45
C LYS A 92 -9.43 -5.90 12.80
N LEU A 93 -8.62 -6.38 13.73
CA LEU A 93 -8.70 -7.73 14.30
C LEU A 93 -9.19 -7.64 15.75
N LEU A 94 -10.47 -7.98 15.97
CA LEU A 94 -10.96 -8.31 17.31
C LEU A 94 -10.40 -9.69 17.67
N VAL A 95 -9.69 -9.76 18.80
CA VAL A 95 -9.21 -11.02 19.39
C VAL A 95 -10.38 -11.75 20.01
#